data_AF-A0A940CP14-F1
#
_entry.id   AF-A0A940CP14-F1
#
_cell.length_a   1.000
_cell.length_b   1.000
_cell.length_c   1.000
_cell.angle_alpha   90.00
_cell.angle_beta   90.00
_cell.angle_gamma   90.00
#
_symmetry.space_group_name_H-M   'P 1'
#
loop_
_entity.id
_entity.type
_entity.pdbx_description
1 polymer ?
#
loop_
_entity_poly.entity_id
_entity_poly.type
_entity_poly.pdbx_seq_one_letter_code
_entity_poly.pdbx_strand_id
1 'polypeptide(L)'
;NIGSRLPIIQGTSFAFIPVMAPFAKVGLGVVFTAAFVGGIFQMWIGRMLKPIRHMFPPLVTGIVVLMIGVSLLKVGFMYAGGGGWLLNNKPEIFGNANHLFIAFTVLIVALIAHQKGKGMVSSASILIGMVAGYIVAMLMGMINYGKITSAAWFAMPMPFQYGIAWDTAAVVLMLFMAIVTTIETIGDISATTMGGANREATDKELSGGIMADGLGTAFGSIFNAMPNTSYSQNAGLVAFTGVISRHVGTVAGVILILLGLFPKLGGIIAAMPESVIGGAAIIMFGLITAAGIKLISQSEMNQRNILILALSLSFGIGMSLLPQFVAHIPDFGIKLKLLLTTGLIPAGLLAFILNATLPKK
;
A
#
# COMPACT_ATOMS: atom_id res chain seq x y z
N ASN A 1 19.14 -6.33 -16.74
CA ASN A 1 17.95 -5.84 -17.45
C ASN A 1 16.92 -5.40 -16.43
N ILE A 2 16.59 -4.10 -16.41
CA ILE A 2 15.52 -3.55 -15.55
C ILE A 2 14.19 -3.69 -16.29
N GLY A 3 13.12 -4.04 -15.57
CA GLY A 3 11.78 -4.26 -16.11
C GLY A 3 11.42 -5.73 -16.32
N SER A 4 10.17 -6.09 -16.02
CA SER A 4 9.65 -7.46 -16.16
C SER A 4 9.28 -7.84 -17.60
N ARG A 5 9.19 -6.87 -18.52
CA ARG A 5 8.62 -7.04 -19.87
C ARG A 5 7.17 -7.54 -19.88
N LEU A 6 6.46 -7.38 -18.78
CA LEU A 6 5.05 -7.70 -18.59
C LEU A 6 4.25 -6.40 -18.35
N PRO A 7 2.92 -6.37 -18.55
CA PRO A 7 2.10 -5.17 -18.37
C PRO A 7 1.80 -4.92 -16.88
N ILE A 8 2.85 -4.79 -16.07
CA ILE A 8 2.73 -4.53 -14.64
C ILE A 8 2.60 -3.03 -14.42
N ILE A 9 1.45 -2.60 -13.90
CA ILE A 9 1.24 -1.22 -13.47
C ILE A 9 1.78 -1.06 -12.05
N GLN A 10 2.54 0.01 -11.84
CA GLN A 10 3.07 0.40 -10.54
C GLN A 10 2.45 1.71 -10.09
N GLY A 11 2.26 1.85 -8.79
CA GLY A 11 1.74 3.07 -8.18
C GLY A 11 2.06 3.11 -6.70
N THR A 12 1.73 4.22 -6.03
CA THR A 12 1.96 4.35 -4.58
C THR A 12 1.28 3.23 -3.82
N SER A 13 2.02 2.60 -2.90
CA SER A 13 1.49 1.51 -2.07
C SER A 13 0.96 2.01 -0.75
N PHE A 14 -0.26 1.58 -0.42
CA PHE A 14 -0.86 1.81 0.89
C PHE A 14 -0.08 1.14 2.03
N ALA A 15 0.71 0.10 1.72
CA ALA A 15 1.51 -0.63 2.69
C ALA A 15 2.54 0.26 3.40
N PHE A 16 2.96 1.36 2.78
CA PHE A 16 3.89 2.29 3.40
C PHE A 16 3.22 3.29 4.36
N ILE A 17 1.89 3.47 4.34
CA ILE A 17 1.24 4.48 5.19
C ILE A 17 1.54 4.26 6.69
N PRO A 18 1.38 3.05 7.26
CA PRO A 18 1.66 2.79 8.67
C PRO A 18 3.13 3.05 9.03
N VAL A 19 4.00 2.91 8.04
CA VAL A 19 5.45 3.08 8.18
C VAL A 19 5.88 4.54 8.08
N MET A 20 5.24 5.32 7.20
CA MET A 20 5.56 6.73 6.98
C MET A 20 4.88 7.64 7.99
N ALA A 21 3.67 7.32 8.44
CA ALA A 21 2.86 8.19 9.30
C ALA A 21 3.59 8.67 10.58
N PRO A 22 4.38 7.84 11.29
CA PRO A 22 5.15 8.31 12.44
C PRO A 22 6.24 9.34 12.08
N PHE A 23 6.85 9.23 10.90
CA PHE A 23 7.91 10.13 10.45
C PHE A 23 7.41 11.33 9.66
N ALA A 24 6.17 11.29 9.15
CA ALA A 24 5.54 12.44 8.53
C ALA A 24 5.48 13.65 9.49
N LYS A 25 5.39 13.40 10.81
CA LYS A 25 5.47 14.43 11.86
C LYS A 25 6.88 15.00 12.07
N VAL A 26 7.91 14.22 11.76
CA VAL A 26 9.32 14.63 11.83
C VAL A 26 9.68 15.48 10.61
N GLY A 27 9.14 15.12 9.44
CA GLY A 27 9.24 15.89 8.21
C GLY A 27 9.19 14.99 6.98
N LEU A 28 8.56 15.48 5.91
CA LEU A 28 8.42 14.71 4.67
C LEU A 28 9.77 14.43 3.98
N GLY A 29 10.78 15.30 4.16
CA GLY A 29 12.13 15.04 3.66
C GLY A 29 12.75 13.76 4.24
N VAL A 30 12.43 13.40 5.49
CA VAL A 30 12.85 12.13 6.10
C VAL A 30 12.20 10.94 5.40
N VAL A 31 10.90 11.03 5.13
CA VAL A 31 10.13 9.99 4.45
C VAL A 31 10.69 9.73 3.05
N PHE A 32 10.91 10.78 2.26
CA PHE A 32 11.45 10.64 0.90
C PHE A 32 12.91 10.20 0.87
N THR A 33 13.73 10.64 1.82
CA THR A 33 15.12 10.15 1.93
C THR A 33 15.15 8.67 2.27
N ALA A 34 14.35 8.23 3.24
CA ALA A 34 14.24 6.82 3.61
C ALA A 34 13.67 5.97 2.46
N ALA A 35 12.67 6.48 1.75
CA ALA A 35 12.10 5.86 0.55
C ALA A 35 13.14 5.72 -0.57
N PHE A 36 13.96 6.75 -0.82
CA PHE A 36 15.04 6.72 -1.80
C PHE A 36 16.03 5.58 -1.52
N VAL A 37 16.49 5.48 -0.26
CA VAL A 37 17.39 4.40 0.18
C VAL A 37 16.70 3.03 0.09
N GLY A 38 15.43 2.95 0.49
CA GLY A 38 14.61 1.75 0.37
C GLY A 38 14.47 1.26 -1.07
N GLY A 39 14.24 2.17 -2.02
CA GLY A 39 14.16 1.87 -3.45
C GLY A 39 15.48 1.34 -4.01
N ILE A 40 16.61 1.95 -3.66
CA ILE A 40 17.94 1.44 -4.05
C ILE A 40 18.17 0.04 -3.48
N PHE A 41 17.82 -0.18 -2.21
CA PHE A 41 17.92 -1.48 -1.59
C PHE A 41 17.02 -2.52 -2.27
N GLN A 42 15.79 -2.14 -2.63
CA GLN A 42 14.89 -3.01 -3.38
C GLN A 42 15.44 -3.37 -4.76
N MET A 43 16.09 -2.43 -5.46
CA MET A 43 16.82 -2.75 -6.70
C MET A 43 17.92 -3.79 -6.48
N TRP A 44 18.65 -3.68 -5.37
CA TRP A 44 19.68 -4.65 -4.99
C TRP A 44 19.07 -6.03 -4.69
N ILE A 45 17.96 -6.09 -3.95
CA ILE A 45 17.21 -7.35 -3.73
C ILE A 45 16.76 -7.94 -5.07
N GLY A 46 16.19 -7.13 -5.96
CA GLY A 46 15.74 -7.59 -7.27
C GLY A 46 16.87 -8.24 -8.08
N ARG A 47 18.08 -7.69 -8.00
CA ARG A 47 19.28 -8.31 -8.61
C ARG A 47 19.68 -9.63 -7.93
N MET A 48 19.51 -9.72 -6.62
CA MET A 48 19.84 -10.89 -5.79
C MET A 48 18.63 -11.79 -5.51
N LEU A 49 17.57 -11.73 -6.33
CA LEU A 49 16.31 -12.40 -6.02
C LEU A 49 16.46 -13.92 -5.88
N LYS A 50 17.15 -14.56 -6.83
CA LYS A 50 17.27 -16.03 -6.89
C LYS A 50 17.71 -16.65 -5.55
N PRO A 51 18.82 -16.20 -4.92
CA PRO A 51 19.22 -16.76 -3.63
C PRO A 51 18.28 -16.40 -2.49
N ILE A 52 17.54 -15.29 -2.55
CA ILE A 52 16.78 -14.78 -1.40
C ILE A 52 15.31 -15.26 -1.39
N ARG A 53 14.72 -15.62 -2.54
CA ARG A 53 13.29 -15.94 -2.64
C ARG A 53 12.80 -17.04 -1.69
N HIS A 54 13.64 -18.05 -1.42
CA HIS A 54 13.28 -19.16 -0.52
C HIS A 54 13.10 -18.73 0.95
N MET A 55 13.62 -17.56 1.32
CA MET A 55 13.55 -17.00 2.67
C MET A 55 12.16 -16.45 3.03
N PHE A 56 11.28 -16.29 2.03
CA PHE A 56 9.97 -15.67 2.18
C PHE A 56 8.85 -16.61 1.69
N PRO A 57 8.56 -17.71 2.41
CA PRO A 57 7.48 -18.62 2.04
C PRO A 57 6.10 -17.96 2.26
N PRO A 58 5.02 -18.49 1.63
CA PRO A 58 3.68 -17.90 1.66
C PRO A 58 3.15 -17.57 3.06
N LEU A 59 3.54 -18.37 4.07
CA LEU A 59 3.23 -18.12 5.49
C LEU A 59 3.77 -16.77 5.98
N VAL A 60 5.07 -16.52 5.80
CA VAL A 60 5.74 -15.30 6.30
C VAL A 60 5.20 -14.09 5.55
N THR A 61 5.08 -14.21 4.23
CA THR A 61 4.60 -13.15 3.36
C THR A 61 3.15 -12.79 3.68
N GLY A 62 2.31 -13.80 3.85
CA GLY A 62 0.90 -13.63 4.16
C GLY A 62 0.66 -13.01 5.54
N ILE A 63 1.48 -13.34 6.55
CA ILE A 63 1.44 -12.68 7.86
C ILE A 63 1.73 -11.18 7.73
N VAL A 64 2.74 -10.79 6.97
CA VAL A 64 3.08 -9.36 6.82
C VAL A 64 1.99 -8.61 6.07
N VAL A 65 1.49 -9.15 4.96
CA VAL A 65 0.37 -8.55 4.19
C VAL A 65 -0.89 -8.45 5.04
N LEU A 66 -1.19 -9.48 5.84
CA LEU A 66 -2.31 -9.47 6.79
C LEU A 66 -2.15 -8.31 7.80
N MET A 67 -0.96 -8.15 8.38
CA MET A 67 -0.68 -7.08 9.32
C MET A 67 -0.76 -5.69 8.71
N ILE A 68 -0.34 -5.52 7.44
CA ILE A 68 -0.56 -4.29 6.68
C ILE A 68 -2.06 -4.00 6.60
N GLY A 69 -2.86 -4.96 6.15
CA GLY A 69 -4.31 -4.82 6.05
C GLY A 69 -4.94 -4.42 7.38
N VAL A 70 -4.65 -5.17 8.45
CA VAL A 70 -5.16 -4.91 9.81
C VAL A 70 -4.80 -3.50 10.29
N SER A 71 -3.55 -3.07 10.10
CA SER A 71 -3.12 -1.72 10.51
C SER A 71 -3.84 -0.59 9.76
N LEU A 72 -4.23 -0.84 8.51
CA LEU A 72 -4.91 0.12 7.66
C LEU A 72 -6.43 0.17 7.91
N LEU A 73 -7.04 -0.87 8.46
CA LEU A 73 -8.49 -0.88 8.76
C LEU A 73 -8.88 0.34 9.61
N LYS A 74 -8.11 0.66 10.65
CA LYS A 74 -8.33 1.85 11.49
C LYS A 74 -8.28 3.13 10.66
N VAL A 75 -7.35 3.25 9.72
CA VAL A 75 -7.19 4.42 8.84
C VAL A 75 -8.40 4.57 7.92
N GLY A 76 -8.92 3.47 7.37
CA GLY A 76 -10.13 3.48 6.54
C GLY A 76 -11.35 4.03 7.28
N PHE A 77 -11.60 3.55 8.49
CA PHE A 77 -12.70 4.05 9.33
C PHE A 77 -12.47 5.47 9.83
N MET A 78 -11.23 5.85 10.13
CA MET A 78 -10.88 7.24 10.46
C MET A 78 -11.23 8.20 9.32
N TYR A 79 -10.91 7.85 8.07
CA TYR A 79 -11.31 8.63 6.90
C TYR A 79 -12.82 8.63 6.70
N ALA A 80 -13.49 7.49 6.85
CA ALA A 80 -14.94 7.39 6.73
C ALA A 80 -15.67 8.29 7.75
N GLY A 81 -15.11 8.45 8.95
CA GLY A 81 -15.62 9.34 9.98
C GLY A 81 -15.35 10.84 9.75
N GLY A 82 -14.75 11.23 8.62
CA GLY A 82 -14.45 12.61 8.30
C GLY A 82 -13.00 13.03 8.54
N GLY A 83 -12.15 12.10 8.98
CA GLY A 83 -10.70 12.27 8.91
C GLY A 83 -9.96 12.35 10.25
N GLY A 84 -8.63 12.26 10.15
CA GLY A 84 -7.76 12.29 11.32
C GLY A 84 -7.78 13.63 12.06
N TRP A 85 -8.02 14.74 11.35
CA TRP A 85 -8.16 16.04 12.00
C TRP A 85 -9.41 16.12 12.87
N LEU A 86 -10.57 15.66 12.36
CA LEU A 86 -11.82 15.63 13.11
C LEU A 86 -11.70 14.72 14.34
N LEU A 87 -11.14 13.53 14.17
CA LEU A 87 -10.93 12.58 15.27
C LEU A 87 -10.16 13.19 16.45
N ASN A 88 -9.14 14.01 16.16
CA ASN A 88 -8.25 14.56 17.19
C ASN A 88 -8.67 15.93 17.73
N ASN A 89 -9.39 16.75 16.95
CA ASN A 89 -9.68 18.15 17.32
C ASN A 89 -11.17 18.41 17.58
N LYS A 90 -12.06 17.61 16.98
CA LYS A 90 -13.51 17.76 17.10
C LYS A 90 -14.20 16.39 17.15
N PRO A 91 -13.91 15.56 18.17
CA PRO A 91 -14.42 14.19 18.26
C PRO A 91 -15.96 14.14 18.31
N GLU A 92 -16.62 15.20 18.74
CA GLU A 92 -18.09 15.30 18.80
C GLU A 92 -18.78 15.30 17.42
N ILE A 93 -18.10 15.71 16.35
CA ILE A 93 -18.61 15.67 14.97
C ILE A 93 -17.97 14.56 14.13
N PHE A 94 -16.99 13.85 14.68
CA PHE A 94 -16.39 12.70 14.02
C PHE A 94 -17.44 11.60 13.85
N GLY A 95 -17.56 11.05 12.63
CA GLY A 95 -18.54 10.03 12.33
C GLY A 95 -19.99 10.54 12.38
N ASN A 96 -20.23 11.83 12.17
CA ASN A 96 -21.59 12.35 12.05
C ASN A 96 -22.35 11.73 10.85
N ALA A 97 -23.67 11.91 10.83
CA ALA A 97 -24.54 11.35 9.79
C ALA A 97 -24.11 11.73 8.36
N ASN A 98 -23.57 12.93 8.16
CA ASN A 98 -23.14 13.39 6.84
C ASN A 98 -21.93 12.62 6.33
N HIS A 99 -20.88 12.49 7.15
CA HIS A 99 -19.67 11.75 6.79
C HIS A 99 -19.97 10.26 6.57
N LEU A 100 -20.76 9.67 7.47
CA LEU A 100 -21.18 8.27 7.33
C LEU A 100 -22.02 8.07 6.08
N PHE A 101 -22.99 8.94 5.80
CA PHE A 101 -23.85 8.83 4.60
C PHE A 101 -23.03 8.85 3.30
N ILE A 102 -22.04 9.75 3.21
CA ILE A 102 -21.11 9.79 2.07
C ILE A 102 -20.30 8.49 1.97
N ALA A 103 -19.67 8.05 3.07
CA ALA A 103 -18.84 6.84 3.07
C ALA A 103 -19.65 5.59 2.73
N PHE A 104 -20.86 5.44 3.27
CA PHE A 104 -21.78 4.35 2.96
C PHE A 104 -22.29 4.42 1.53
N THR A 105 -22.50 5.62 0.97
CA THR A 105 -22.84 5.78 -0.45
C THR A 105 -21.74 5.19 -1.33
N VAL A 106 -20.47 5.54 -1.07
CA VAL A 106 -19.33 4.98 -1.80
C VAL A 106 -19.31 3.46 -1.68
N LEU A 107 -19.46 2.94 -0.45
CA LEU A 107 -19.44 1.51 -0.16
C LEU A 107 -20.55 0.77 -0.92
N ILE A 108 -21.80 1.21 -0.80
CA ILE A 108 -22.97 0.58 -1.41
C ILE A 108 -22.86 0.61 -2.94
N VAL A 109 -22.53 1.78 -3.51
CA VAL A 109 -22.40 1.90 -4.97
C VAL A 109 -21.26 1.05 -5.49
N ALA A 110 -20.11 1.04 -4.82
CA ALA A 110 -18.99 0.18 -5.21
C ALA A 110 -19.35 -1.31 -5.12
N LEU A 111 -20.02 -1.75 -4.04
CA LEU A 111 -20.45 -3.14 -3.91
C LEU A 111 -21.45 -3.55 -4.99
N ILE A 112 -22.44 -2.69 -5.29
CA ILE A 112 -23.41 -2.94 -6.36
C ILE A 112 -22.71 -2.99 -7.72
N ALA A 113 -21.81 -2.04 -8.01
CA ALA A 113 -21.04 -2.02 -9.25
C ALA A 113 -20.13 -3.24 -9.38
N HIS A 114 -19.53 -3.71 -8.28
CA HIS A 114 -18.68 -4.89 -8.26
C HIS A 114 -19.48 -6.18 -8.51
N GLN A 115 -20.63 -6.36 -7.83
CA GLN A 115 -21.43 -7.57 -7.92
C GLN A 115 -22.28 -7.66 -9.20
N LYS A 116 -22.90 -6.55 -9.61
CA LYS A 116 -23.82 -6.51 -10.77
C LYS A 116 -23.14 -6.06 -12.05
N GLY A 117 -22.03 -5.32 -11.95
CA GLY A 117 -21.26 -4.90 -13.10
C GLY A 117 -20.55 -6.06 -13.78
N LYS A 118 -20.31 -5.94 -15.09
CA LYS A 118 -19.55 -6.91 -15.89
C LYS A 118 -18.27 -6.27 -16.41
N GLY A 119 -17.21 -7.08 -16.52
CA GLY A 119 -15.92 -6.66 -17.05
C GLY A 119 -15.39 -5.39 -16.37
N MET A 120 -15.14 -4.34 -17.17
CA MET A 120 -14.56 -3.08 -16.71
C MET A 120 -15.36 -2.41 -15.59
N VAL A 121 -16.68 -2.53 -15.56
CA VAL A 121 -17.51 -1.91 -14.51
C VAL A 121 -17.23 -2.52 -13.15
N SER A 122 -17.06 -3.85 -13.09
CA SER A 122 -16.72 -4.54 -11.84
C SER A 122 -15.30 -4.19 -11.38
N SER A 123 -14.34 -4.14 -12.31
CA SER A 123 -12.96 -3.74 -12.01
C SER A 123 -12.83 -2.27 -11.58
N ALA A 124 -13.66 -1.37 -12.13
CA ALA A 124 -13.69 0.06 -11.80
C ALA A 124 -14.69 0.38 -10.65
N SER A 125 -15.25 -0.63 -9.99
CA SER A 125 -16.31 -0.46 -8.98
C SER A 125 -15.97 0.55 -7.89
N ILE A 126 -14.74 0.54 -7.37
CA ILE A 126 -14.30 1.48 -6.33
C ILE A 126 -14.26 2.91 -6.88
N LEU A 127 -13.76 3.12 -8.10
CA LEU A 127 -13.76 4.43 -8.76
C LEU A 127 -15.19 4.94 -8.97
N ILE A 128 -16.10 4.08 -9.42
CA ILE A 128 -17.52 4.42 -9.59
C ILE A 128 -18.15 4.82 -8.26
N GLY A 129 -17.88 4.06 -7.18
CA GLY A 129 -18.32 4.40 -5.84
C GLY A 129 -17.79 5.76 -5.38
N MET A 130 -16.50 6.05 -5.60
CA MET A 130 -15.90 7.34 -5.26
C MET A 130 -16.55 8.50 -6.03
N VAL A 131 -16.83 8.33 -7.33
CA VAL A 131 -17.54 9.33 -8.13
C VAL A 131 -18.94 9.59 -7.55
N ALA A 132 -19.69 8.55 -7.21
CA ALA A 132 -21.02 8.70 -6.61
C ALA A 132 -20.96 9.41 -5.25
N GLY A 133 -20.03 9.02 -4.38
CA GLY A 133 -19.82 9.70 -3.09
C GLY A 133 -19.39 11.15 -3.24
N TYR A 134 -18.57 11.45 -4.25
CA TYR A 134 -18.16 12.82 -4.55
C TYR A 134 -19.34 13.68 -5.06
N ILE A 135 -20.25 13.10 -5.86
CA ILE A 135 -21.50 13.75 -6.27
C ILE A 135 -22.38 14.05 -5.05
N VAL A 136 -22.58 13.08 -4.16
CA VAL A 136 -23.35 13.31 -2.93
C VAL A 136 -22.70 14.40 -2.07
N ALA A 137 -21.38 14.38 -1.92
CA ALA A 137 -20.66 15.43 -1.21
C ALA A 137 -20.81 16.83 -1.85
N MET A 138 -20.88 16.92 -3.18
CA MET A 138 -21.18 18.16 -3.90
C MET A 138 -22.59 18.66 -3.56
N LEU A 139 -23.60 17.78 -3.58
CA LEU A 139 -24.98 18.13 -3.25
C LEU A 139 -25.15 18.57 -1.79
N MET A 140 -24.33 18.03 -0.89
CA MET A 140 -24.31 18.39 0.53
C MET A 140 -23.46 19.63 0.83
N GLY A 141 -22.83 20.25 -0.18
CA GLY A 141 -22.00 21.44 0.00
C GLY A 141 -20.68 21.21 0.76
N MET A 142 -20.19 19.96 0.80
CA MET A 142 -19.00 19.58 1.60
C MET A 142 -17.68 19.67 0.83
N ILE A 143 -17.71 20.16 -0.42
CA ILE A 143 -16.53 20.27 -1.29
C ILE A 143 -15.83 21.61 -1.08
N ASN A 144 -14.52 21.55 -0.87
CA ASN A 144 -13.68 22.74 -0.86
C ASN A 144 -13.19 23.08 -2.28
N TYR A 145 -14.01 23.83 -3.02
CA TYR A 145 -13.67 24.29 -4.38
C TYR A 145 -12.44 25.19 -4.44
N GLY A 146 -12.05 25.82 -3.31
CA GLY A 146 -10.85 26.64 -3.21
C GLY A 146 -9.56 25.89 -3.56
N LYS A 147 -9.51 24.58 -3.27
CA LYS A 147 -8.37 23.72 -3.65
C LYS A 147 -8.29 23.49 -5.16
N ILE A 148 -9.41 23.56 -5.87
CA ILE A 148 -9.47 23.42 -7.34
C ILE A 148 -9.09 24.74 -7.99
N THR A 149 -9.62 25.87 -7.50
CA THR A 149 -9.35 27.19 -8.09
C THR A 149 -7.91 27.62 -7.90
N SER A 150 -7.31 27.37 -6.72
CA SER A 150 -5.91 27.70 -6.40
C SER A 150 -4.87 26.83 -7.10
N ALA A 151 -5.23 25.62 -7.54
CA ALA A 151 -4.29 24.75 -8.24
C ALA A 151 -3.89 25.34 -9.60
N ALA A 152 -2.61 25.26 -9.96
CA ALA A 152 -2.13 25.71 -11.27
C ALA A 152 -2.71 24.82 -12.40
N TRP A 153 -2.81 25.40 -13.60
CA TRP A 153 -3.18 24.63 -14.80
C TRP A 153 -2.07 23.69 -15.24
N PHE A 154 -0.81 24.10 -15.07
CA PHE A 154 0.36 23.31 -15.39
C PHE A 154 1.40 23.42 -14.27
N ALA A 155 2.01 22.31 -13.89
CA ALA A 155 3.19 22.33 -13.02
C ALA A 155 4.12 21.17 -13.34
N MET A 156 5.42 21.46 -13.35
CA MET A 156 6.46 20.44 -13.40
C MET A 156 6.79 19.97 -11.98
N PRO A 157 7.03 18.66 -11.77
CA PRO A 157 7.43 18.15 -10.47
C PRO A 157 8.80 18.73 -10.08
N MET A 158 8.86 19.33 -8.90
CA MET A 158 10.08 19.95 -8.39
C MET A 158 10.91 18.92 -7.61
N PRO A 159 12.16 18.63 -8.02
CA PRO A 159 12.99 17.71 -7.27
C PRO A 159 13.32 18.26 -5.88
N PHE A 160 13.34 17.39 -4.87
CA PHE A 160 13.72 17.68 -3.48
C PHE A 160 12.95 18.83 -2.82
N GLN A 161 11.67 19.02 -3.17
CA GLN A 161 10.83 20.10 -2.63
C GLN A 161 10.75 20.11 -1.10
N TYR A 162 10.78 18.93 -0.46
CA TYR A 162 10.73 18.80 1.01
C TYR A 162 12.12 18.63 1.66
N GLY A 163 13.19 18.83 0.89
CA GLY A 163 14.58 18.69 1.35
C GLY A 163 15.02 17.24 1.57
N ILE A 164 16.29 17.08 1.96
CA ILE A 164 16.92 15.79 2.29
C ILE A 164 17.17 15.79 3.80
N ALA A 165 16.67 14.76 4.49
CA ALA A 165 16.83 14.61 5.93
C ALA A 165 16.98 13.13 6.29
N TRP A 166 17.91 12.83 7.19
CA TRP A 166 18.22 11.45 7.58
C TRP A 166 17.58 11.08 8.92
N ASP A 167 16.92 9.93 8.96
CA ASP A 167 16.49 9.28 10.20
C ASP A 167 16.70 7.77 10.08
N THR A 168 17.54 7.22 10.95
CA THR A 168 17.93 5.81 10.91
C THR A 168 16.73 4.88 11.09
N ALA A 169 15.76 5.22 11.93
CA ALA A 169 14.59 4.37 12.16
C ALA A 169 13.66 4.37 10.95
N ALA A 170 13.50 5.52 10.28
CA ALA A 170 12.75 5.60 9.02
C ALA A 170 13.41 4.76 7.92
N VAL A 171 14.74 4.84 7.81
CA VAL A 171 15.51 4.04 6.84
C VAL A 171 15.35 2.54 7.12
N VAL A 172 15.55 2.09 8.36
CA VAL A 172 15.38 0.67 8.73
C VAL A 172 13.98 0.16 8.39
N LEU A 173 12.96 0.96 8.68
CA LEU A 173 11.58 0.63 8.34
C LEU A 173 11.34 0.56 6.82
N MET A 174 11.93 1.47 6.04
CA MET A 174 11.84 1.45 4.58
C MET A 174 12.58 0.27 3.96
N LEU A 175 13.73 -0.12 4.51
CA LEU A 175 14.45 -1.32 4.09
C LEU A 175 13.63 -2.58 4.38
N PHE A 176 12.98 -2.66 5.54
CA PHE A 176 12.05 -3.75 5.84
C PHE A 176 10.88 -3.75 4.86
N MET A 177 10.26 -2.60 4.60
CA MET A 177 9.15 -2.51 3.64
C MET A 177 9.56 -2.86 2.21
N ALA A 178 10.77 -2.50 1.77
CA ALA A 178 11.30 -2.89 0.47
C ALA A 178 11.36 -4.42 0.28
N ILE A 179 11.58 -5.19 1.35
CA ILE A 179 11.49 -6.65 1.32
C ILE A 179 10.03 -7.08 1.11
N VAL A 180 9.10 -6.45 1.83
CA VAL A 180 7.67 -6.76 1.75
C VAL A 180 7.11 -6.45 0.36
N THR A 181 7.43 -5.29 -0.21
CA THR A 181 6.99 -4.93 -1.57
C THR A 181 7.64 -5.78 -2.64
N THR A 182 8.88 -6.25 -2.42
CA THR A 182 9.50 -7.24 -3.30
C THR A 182 8.65 -8.50 -3.40
N ILE A 183 8.16 -9.00 -2.25
CA ILE A 183 7.31 -10.18 -2.20
C ILE A 183 5.96 -9.93 -2.88
N GLU A 184 5.34 -8.78 -2.62
CA GLU A 184 4.10 -8.35 -3.26
C GLU A 184 4.28 -8.31 -4.79
N THR A 185 5.37 -7.72 -5.26
CA THR A 185 5.76 -7.67 -6.68
C THR A 185 5.94 -9.06 -7.29
N ILE A 186 6.56 -10.00 -6.56
CA ILE A 186 6.67 -11.40 -7.02
C ILE A 186 5.27 -12.01 -7.19
N GLY A 187 4.39 -11.79 -6.22
CA GLY A 187 3.01 -12.28 -6.24
C GLY A 187 2.23 -11.72 -7.43
N ASP A 188 2.27 -10.41 -7.66
CA ASP A 188 1.54 -9.75 -8.73
C ASP A 188 2.07 -10.12 -10.12
N ILE A 189 3.39 -10.22 -10.29
CA ILE A 189 3.99 -10.69 -11.54
C ILE A 189 3.55 -12.14 -11.81
N SER A 190 3.61 -13.00 -10.79
CA SER A 190 3.22 -14.41 -10.92
C SER A 190 1.73 -14.55 -11.23
N ALA A 191 0.87 -13.76 -10.59
CA ALA A 191 -0.57 -13.72 -10.87
C ALA A 191 -0.85 -13.23 -12.29
N THR A 192 -0.09 -12.23 -12.77
CA THR A 192 -0.21 -11.70 -14.13
C THR A 192 0.19 -12.75 -15.18
N THR A 193 1.31 -13.47 -15.00
CA THR A 193 1.74 -14.51 -15.95
C THR A 193 0.85 -15.74 -15.90
N MET A 194 0.39 -16.14 -14.71
CA MET A 194 -0.49 -17.29 -14.57
C MET A 194 -1.87 -17.00 -15.15
N GLY A 195 -2.46 -15.85 -14.80
CA GLY A 195 -3.79 -15.49 -15.27
C GLY A 195 -3.84 -15.04 -16.74
N GLY A 196 -2.81 -14.35 -17.22
CA GLY A 196 -2.80 -13.80 -18.58
C GLY A 196 -2.07 -14.66 -19.61
N ALA A 197 -1.10 -15.48 -19.20
CA ALA A 197 -0.26 -16.28 -20.11
C ALA A 197 -0.23 -17.78 -19.77
N ASN A 198 -0.99 -18.22 -18.76
CA ASN A 198 -1.06 -19.60 -18.28
C ASN A 198 0.31 -20.26 -18.05
N ARG A 199 1.25 -19.51 -17.47
CA ARG A 199 2.59 -20.00 -17.14
C ARG A 199 3.16 -19.34 -15.89
N GLU A 200 4.18 -19.98 -15.33
CA GLU A 200 4.98 -19.38 -14.26
C GLU A 200 5.84 -18.20 -14.77
N ALA A 201 6.06 -17.25 -13.88
CA ALA A 201 6.95 -16.13 -14.12
C ALA A 201 8.41 -16.60 -14.08
N THR A 202 9.20 -16.17 -15.07
CA THR A 202 10.62 -16.51 -15.10
C THR A 202 11.42 -15.65 -14.11
N ASP A 203 12.57 -16.14 -13.65
CA ASP A 203 13.45 -15.38 -12.76
C ASP A 203 13.88 -14.03 -13.35
N LYS A 204 14.01 -13.93 -14.68
CA LYS A 204 14.36 -12.67 -15.36
C LYS A 204 13.23 -11.66 -15.29
N GLU A 205 11.98 -12.10 -15.40
CA GLU A 205 10.80 -11.23 -15.30
C GLU A 205 10.60 -10.77 -13.86
N LEU A 206 10.76 -11.68 -12.89
CA LEU A 206 10.67 -11.37 -11.47
C LEU A 206 11.78 -10.39 -11.04
N SER A 207 13.04 -10.73 -11.32
CA SER A 207 14.20 -9.88 -11.01
C SER A 207 14.09 -8.52 -11.66
N GLY A 208 13.76 -8.47 -12.96
CA GLY A 208 13.59 -7.22 -13.69
C GLY A 208 12.44 -6.37 -13.16
N GLY A 209 11.31 -6.98 -12.78
CA GLY A 209 10.15 -6.29 -12.22
C GLY A 209 10.44 -5.65 -10.86
N ILE A 210 11.09 -6.38 -9.94
CA ILE A 210 11.48 -5.85 -8.63
C ILE A 210 12.50 -4.73 -8.77
N MET A 211 13.46 -4.87 -9.70
CA MET A 211 14.41 -3.79 -10.00
C MET A 211 13.72 -2.54 -10.54
N ALA A 212 12.68 -2.69 -11.37
CA ALA A 212 11.90 -1.55 -11.85
C ALA A 212 11.09 -0.92 -10.73
N ASP A 213 10.55 -1.72 -9.81
CA ASP A 213 9.83 -1.24 -8.64
C ASP A 213 10.71 -0.39 -7.73
N GLY A 214 11.86 -0.93 -7.30
CA GLY A 214 12.83 -0.19 -6.50
C GLY A 214 13.35 1.08 -7.19
N LEU A 215 13.58 1.01 -8.51
CA LEU A 215 13.98 2.19 -9.30
C LEU A 215 12.87 3.24 -9.32
N GLY A 216 11.61 2.82 -9.50
CA GLY A 216 10.46 3.72 -9.45
C GLY A 216 10.28 4.38 -8.09
N THR A 217 10.53 3.65 -6.99
CA THR A 217 10.50 4.23 -5.63
C THR A 217 11.61 5.25 -5.45
N ALA A 218 12.85 4.90 -5.84
CA ALA A 218 13.99 5.80 -5.70
C ALA A 218 13.81 7.06 -6.57
N PHE A 219 13.45 6.89 -7.84
CA PHE A 219 13.20 7.99 -8.76
C PHE A 219 12.01 8.85 -8.30
N GLY A 220 10.90 8.22 -7.91
CA GLY A 220 9.73 8.92 -7.39
C GLY A 220 10.05 9.75 -6.15
N SER A 221 10.87 9.22 -5.24
CA SER A 221 11.27 9.92 -4.01
C SER A 221 12.02 11.23 -4.27
N ILE A 222 12.84 11.30 -5.33
CA ILE A 222 13.50 12.54 -5.75
C ILE A 222 12.47 13.63 -6.08
N PHE A 223 11.36 13.23 -6.69
CA PHE A 223 10.25 14.12 -7.05
C PHE A 223 9.12 14.14 -6.01
N ASN A 224 9.41 13.70 -4.78
CA ASN A 224 8.48 13.72 -3.65
C ASN A 224 7.24 12.84 -3.85
N ALA A 225 7.33 11.82 -4.70
CA ALA A 225 6.32 10.78 -4.81
C ALA A 225 6.52 9.74 -3.70
N MET A 226 5.41 9.27 -3.15
CA MET A 226 5.41 8.21 -2.14
C MET A 226 5.89 6.88 -2.77
N PRO A 227 6.49 5.98 -1.97
CA PRO A 227 7.02 4.70 -2.46
C PRO A 227 6.00 3.90 -3.26
N ASN A 228 6.44 3.32 -4.36
CA ASN A 228 5.60 2.54 -5.27
C ASN A 228 5.71 1.02 -5.00
N THR A 229 4.73 0.28 -5.51
CA THR A 229 4.73 -1.18 -5.65
C THR A 229 3.89 -1.54 -6.88
N SER A 230 3.87 -2.82 -7.26
CA SER A 230 2.94 -3.36 -8.26
C SER A 230 1.48 -3.33 -7.79
N TYR A 231 0.53 -3.15 -8.71
CA TYR A 231 -0.90 -3.14 -8.35
C TYR A 231 -1.55 -4.51 -8.60
N SER A 232 -1.94 -5.21 -7.53
CA SER A 232 -2.66 -6.48 -7.61
C SER A 232 -3.99 -6.40 -8.38
N GLN A 233 -4.63 -5.22 -8.38
CA GLN A 233 -5.84 -4.98 -9.18
C GLN A 233 -5.56 -5.06 -10.67
N ASN A 234 -4.37 -4.61 -11.11
CA ASN A 234 -3.93 -4.75 -12.50
C ASN A 234 -3.65 -6.21 -12.84
N ALA A 235 -3.00 -6.97 -11.96
CA ALA A 235 -2.80 -8.41 -12.15
C ALA A 235 -4.14 -9.16 -12.29
N GLY A 236 -5.14 -8.84 -11.46
CA GLY A 236 -6.49 -9.39 -11.56
C GLY A 236 -7.21 -9.01 -12.86
N LEU A 237 -7.05 -7.78 -13.34
CA LEU A 237 -7.62 -7.34 -14.62
C LEU A 237 -6.97 -8.04 -15.81
N VAL A 238 -5.65 -8.25 -15.79
CA VAL A 238 -4.95 -9.02 -16.84
C VAL A 238 -5.43 -10.47 -16.84
N ALA A 239 -5.59 -11.08 -15.66
CA ALA A 239 -6.14 -12.44 -15.55
C ALA A 239 -7.56 -12.56 -16.11
N PHE A 240 -8.39 -11.52 -15.95
CA PHE A 240 -9.74 -11.49 -16.50
C PHE A 240 -9.77 -11.24 -18.02
N THR A 241 -8.98 -10.29 -18.51
CA THR A 241 -8.99 -9.86 -19.92
C THR A 241 -8.14 -10.75 -20.83
N GLY A 242 -7.16 -11.47 -20.28
CA GLY A 242 -6.13 -12.19 -21.04
C GLY A 242 -5.15 -11.27 -21.78
N VAL A 243 -5.25 -9.95 -21.62
CA VAL A 243 -4.42 -8.99 -22.38
C VAL A 243 -3.07 -8.78 -21.68
N ILE A 244 -2.05 -9.50 -22.14
CA ILE A 244 -0.67 -9.41 -21.61
C ILE A 244 0.22 -8.39 -22.35
N SER A 245 -0.37 -7.50 -23.16
CA SER A 245 0.39 -6.56 -23.99
C SER A 245 1.00 -5.42 -23.19
N ARG A 246 2.34 -5.31 -23.20
CA ARG A 246 3.10 -4.19 -22.60
C ARG A 246 2.74 -2.81 -23.18
N HIS A 247 2.19 -2.75 -24.40
CA HIS A 247 1.80 -1.49 -25.04
C HIS A 247 0.64 -0.84 -24.29
N VAL A 248 -0.29 -1.63 -23.73
CA VAL A 248 -1.40 -1.12 -22.92
C VAL A 248 -0.86 -0.39 -21.68
N GLY A 249 0.11 -1.01 -20.98
CA GLY A 249 0.77 -0.39 -19.84
C GLY A 249 1.56 0.87 -20.21
N THR A 250 2.19 0.89 -21.39
CA THR A 250 2.91 2.07 -21.89
C THR A 250 1.96 3.24 -22.15
N VAL A 251 0.84 2.99 -22.85
CA VAL A 251 -0.18 4.00 -23.11
C VAL A 251 -0.78 4.53 -21.82
N ALA A 252 -1.10 3.65 -20.86
CA ALA A 252 -1.59 4.05 -19.54
C ALA A 252 -0.57 4.95 -18.80
N GLY A 253 0.72 4.59 -18.83
CA GLY A 253 1.79 5.40 -18.24
C GLY A 253 1.90 6.80 -18.86
N VAL A 254 1.84 6.90 -20.20
CA VAL A 254 1.86 8.19 -20.90
C VAL A 254 0.65 9.04 -20.50
N ILE A 255 -0.55 8.45 -20.44
CA ILE A 255 -1.75 9.15 -20.00
C ILE A 255 -1.56 9.68 -18.57
N LEU A 256 -1.07 8.85 -17.64
CA LEU A 256 -0.84 9.26 -16.25
C LEU A 256 0.21 10.36 -16.11
N ILE A 257 1.29 10.32 -16.91
CA ILE A 257 2.29 11.40 -16.96
C ILE A 257 1.63 12.71 -17.40
N LEU A 258 0.85 12.67 -18.50
CA LEU A 258 0.15 13.85 -18.98
C LEU A 258 -0.80 14.39 -17.91
N LEU A 259 -1.63 13.55 -17.28
CA LEU A 259 -2.53 13.96 -16.22
C LEU A 259 -1.79 14.54 -15.00
N GLY A 260 -0.61 14.01 -14.66
CA GLY A 260 0.21 14.51 -13.56
C GLY A 260 0.76 15.92 -13.77
N LEU A 261 0.90 16.36 -15.03
CA LEU A 261 1.34 17.72 -15.37
C LEU A 261 0.24 18.78 -15.21
N PHE A 262 -1.01 18.37 -14.95
CA PHE A 262 -2.15 19.27 -14.72
C PHE A 262 -2.65 19.19 -13.26
N PRO A 263 -2.09 20.00 -12.33
CA PRO A 263 -2.46 19.99 -10.92
C PRO A 263 -3.94 20.22 -10.62
N LYS A 264 -4.72 20.76 -11.56
CA LYS A 264 -6.19 20.84 -11.46
C LYS A 264 -6.83 19.49 -11.12
N LEU A 265 -6.33 18.39 -11.70
CA LEU A 265 -6.81 17.04 -11.37
C LEU A 265 -6.47 16.68 -9.93
N GLY A 266 -5.25 16.99 -9.48
CA GLY A 266 -4.86 16.86 -8.07
C GLY A 266 -5.72 17.73 -7.15
N GLY A 267 -6.10 18.93 -7.58
CA GLY A 267 -7.00 19.83 -6.87
C GLY A 267 -8.41 19.26 -6.72
N ILE A 268 -8.96 18.60 -7.74
CA ILE A 268 -10.24 17.89 -7.69
C ILE A 268 -10.18 16.76 -6.66
N ILE A 269 -9.11 15.95 -6.70
CA ILE A 269 -8.91 14.86 -5.74
C ILE A 269 -8.73 15.43 -4.32
N ALA A 270 -7.99 16.52 -4.15
CA ALA A 270 -7.74 17.13 -2.84
C ALA A 270 -8.97 17.85 -2.26
N ALA A 271 -9.91 18.27 -3.12
CA ALA A 271 -11.20 18.86 -2.72
C ALA A 271 -12.21 17.81 -2.25
N MET A 272 -11.96 16.53 -2.56
CA MET A 272 -12.78 15.41 -2.11
C MET A 272 -12.73 15.27 -0.58
N PRO A 273 -13.89 15.14 0.10
CA PRO A 273 -13.92 14.90 1.54
C PRO A 273 -13.28 13.56 1.86
N GLU A 274 -12.59 13.50 3.00
CA GLU A 274 -11.96 12.26 3.47
C GLU A 274 -12.97 11.12 3.63
N SER A 275 -14.25 11.42 3.88
CA SER A 275 -15.31 10.39 3.96
C SER A 275 -15.55 9.65 2.64
N VAL A 276 -15.35 10.28 1.48
CA VAL A 276 -15.43 9.60 0.18
C VAL A 276 -14.27 8.61 0.04
N ILE A 277 -13.06 9.07 0.36
CA ILE A 277 -11.85 8.25 0.35
C ILE A 277 -11.98 7.10 1.36
N GLY A 278 -12.57 7.36 2.52
CA GLY A 278 -12.82 6.39 3.58
C GLY A 278 -13.72 5.24 3.13
N GLY A 279 -14.82 5.53 2.43
CA GLY A 279 -15.69 4.48 1.87
C GLY A 279 -14.95 3.54 0.91
N ALA A 280 -14.08 4.09 0.06
CA ALA A 280 -13.22 3.30 -0.83
C ALA A 280 -12.12 2.54 -0.05
N ALA A 281 -11.50 3.20 0.92
CA ALA A 281 -10.43 2.66 1.74
C ALA A 281 -10.88 1.46 2.57
N ILE A 282 -12.11 1.47 3.12
CA ILE A 282 -12.68 0.33 3.85
C ILE A 282 -12.69 -0.92 2.97
N ILE A 283 -13.12 -0.81 1.70
CA ILE A 283 -13.11 -1.93 0.75
C ILE A 283 -11.68 -2.37 0.46
N MET A 284 -10.81 -1.42 0.07
CA MET A 284 -9.43 -1.73 -0.31
C MET A 284 -8.66 -2.40 0.82
N PHE A 285 -8.73 -1.87 2.05
CA PHE A 285 -7.99 -2.40 3.20
C PHE A 285 -8.56 -3.74 3.68
N GLY A 286 -9.88 -3.93 3.57
CA GLY A 286 -10.52 -5.23 3.79
C GLY A 286 -10.04 -6.29 2.79
N LEU A 287 -9.93 -5.93 1.51
CA LEU A 287 -9.38 -6.81 0.47
C LEU A 287 -7.90 -7.13 0.69
N ILE A 288 -7.08 -6.17 1.13
CA ILE A 288 -5.67 -6.41 1.50
C ILE A 288 -5.59 -7.41 2.66
N THR A 289 -6.41 -7.23 3.69
CA THR A 289 -6.50 -8.16 4.83
C THR A 289 -6.85 -9.57 4.36
N ALA A 290 -7.87 -9.70 3.50
CA ALA A 290 -8.29 -10.98 2.94
C ALA A 290 -7.21 -11.61 2.04
N ALA A 291 -6.45 -10.80 1.28
CA ALA A 291 -5.33 -11.28 0.47
C ALA A 291 -4.22 -11.88 1.34
N GLY A 292 -3.92 -11.26 2.49
CA GLY A 292 -3.00 -11.81 3.49
C GLY A 292 -3.44 -13.19 3.98
N ILE A 293 -4.73 -13.35 4.33
CA ILE A 293 -5.30 -14.66 4.73
C ILE A 293 -5.17 -15.68 3.60
N LYS A 294 -5.48 -15.28 2.36
CA LYS A 294 -5.36 -16.15 1.18
C LYS A 294 -3.92 -16.62 0.97
N LEU A 295 -2.92 -15.75 1.14
CA LEU A 295 -1.50 -16.14 1.07
C LEU A 295 -1.11 -17.11 2.18
N ILE A 296 -1.56 -16.86 3.42
CA ILE A 296 -1.33 -17.79 4.55
C ILE A 296 -1.91 -19.18 4.23
N SER A 297 -3.12 -19.24 3.66
CA SER A 297 -3.81 -20.50 3.33
C SER A 297 -3.12 -21.34 2.25
N GLN A 298 -2.12 -20.80 1.54
CA GLN A 298 -1.30 -21.59 0.60
C GLN A 298 -0.26 -22.45 1.32
N SER A 299 -0.01 -22.19 2.60
CA SER A 299 0.86 -23.02 3.44
C SER A 299 0.04 -24.05 4.22
N GLU A 300 0.58 -25.24 4.46
CA GLU A 300 -0.07 -26.22 5.32
C GLU A 300 -0.20 -25.68 6.74
N MET A 301 -1.42 -25.67 7.30
CA MET A 301 -1.68 -25.19 8.66
C MET A 301 -1.40 -26.28 9.70
N ASN A 302 -0.16 -26.78 9.73
CA ASN A 302 0.32 -27.69 10.77
C ASN A 302 0.59 -26.92 12.08
N GLN A 303 0.82 -27.65 13.17
CA GLN A 303 1.02 -27.06 14.50
C GLN A 303 2.17 -26.04 14.54
N ARG A 304 3.24 -26.28 13.76
CA ARG A 304 4.36 -25.35 13.59
C ARG A 304 3.91 -24.04 12.95
N ASN A 305 3.23 -24.10 11.80
CA ASN A 305 2.84 -22.91 11.05
C ASN A 305 1.75 -22.12 11.79
N ILE A 306 0.84 -22.81 12.49
CA ILE A 306 -0.12 -22.17 13.40
C ILE A 306 0.59 -21.44 14.53
N LEU A 307 1.62 -22.03 15.14
CA LEU A 307 2.40 -21.37 16.20
C LEU A 307 3.11 -20.11 15.69
N ILE A 308 3.74 -20.19 14.51
CA ILE A 308 4.38 -19.04 13.85
C ILE A 308 3.35 -17.92 13.63
N LEU A 309 2.20 -18.27 13.06
CA LEU A 309 1.10 -17.34 12.80
C LEU A 309 0.61 -16.70 14.10
N ALA A 310 0.28 -17.50 15.11
CA ALA A 310 -0.25 -17.04 16.38
C ALA A 310 0.70 -16.06 17.07
N LEU A 311 1.98 -16.43 17.24
CA LEU A 311 2.96 -15.56 17.88
C LEU A 311 3.19 -14.27 17.08
N SER A 312 3.30 -14.36 15.75
CA SER A 312 3.52 -13.18 14.92
C SER A 312 2.35 -12.19 15.02
N LEU A 313 1.11 -12.69 15.02
CA LEU A 313 -0.09 -11.86 15.18
C LEU A 313 -0.22 -11.31 16.61
N SER A 314 0.03 -12.11 17.64
CA SER A 314 -0.03 -11.66 19.04
C SER A 314 0.92 -10.50 19.30
N PHE A 315 2.16 -10.59 18.83
CA PHE A 315 3.13 -9.51 18.99
C PHE A 315 2.84 -8.34 18.05
N GLY A 316 2.49 -8.59 16.79
CA GLY A 316 2.19 -7.54 15.82
C GLY A 316 1.00 -6.69 16.22
N ILE A 317 -0.14 -7.33 16.48
CA ILE A 317 -1.38 -6.65 16.85
C ILE A 317 -1.26 -6.13 18.30
N GLY A 318 -0.78 -6.97 19.23
CA GLY A 318 -0.71 -6.62 20.65
C GLY A 318 0.18 -5.42 20.93
N MET A 319 1.38 -5.35 20.36
CA MET A 319 2.27 -4.20 20.55
C MET A 319 1.74 -2.92 19.90
N SER A 320 1.01 -3.04 18.78
CA SER A 320 0.37 -1.90 18.13
C SER A 320 -0.80 -1.35 18.94
N LEU A 321 -1.57 -2.22 19.60
CA LEU A 321 -2.72 -1.85 20.43
C LEU A 321 -2.34 -1.36 21.83
N LEU A 322 -1.17 -1.75 22.36
CA LEU A 322 -0.70 -1.38 23.69
C LEU A 322 0.67 -0.67 23.65
N PRO A 323 0.78 0.55 23.10
CA PRO A 323 2.04 1.32 23.08
C PRO A 323 2.67 1.53 24.46
N GLN A 324 1.85 1.54 25.53
CA GLN A 324 2.31 1.66 26.92
C GLN A 324 3.20 0.48 27.33
N PHE A 325 2.94 -0.71 26.82
CA PHE A 325 3.82 -1.87 27.05
C PHE A 325 5.18 -1.65 26.37
N VAL A 326 5.18 -1.24 25.11
CA VAL A 326 6.39 -0.96 24.33
C VAL A 326 7.21 0.18 24.93
N ALA A 327 6.58 1.14 25.60
CA ALA A 327 7.26 2.25 26.25
C ALA A 327 8.30 1.83 27.32
N HIS A 328 8.16 0.64 27.88
CA HIS A 328 9.10 0.08 28.87
C HIS A 328 10.32 -0.60 28.23
N ILE A 329 10.30 -0.85 26.92
CA ILE A 329 11.40 -1.52 26.22
C ILE A 329 12.56 -0.52 26.00
N PRO A 330 13.81 -0.87 26.31
CA PRO A 330 14.96 -0.01 26.07
C PRO A 330 15.10 0.32 24.57
N ASP A 331 15.34 1.59 24.25
CA ASP A 331 15.28 2.09 22.87
C ASP A 331 16.56 1.88 22.05
N PHE A 332 17.68 1.57 22.74
CA PHE A 332 19.02 1.32 22.19
C PHE A 332 19.52 2.35 21.14
N GLY A 333 18.97 3.58 21.15
CA GLY A 333 19.35 4.66 20.23
C GLY A 333 18.83 4.51 18.80
N ILE A 334 18.03 3.48 18.49
CA ILE A 334 17.51 3.22 17.14
C ILE A 334 16.01 3.53 16.99
N LYS A 335 15.41 4.22 17.97
CA LYS A 335 13.96 4.41 18.08
C LYS A 335 13.21 3.06 18.01
N LEU A 336 13.76 2.03 18.64
CA LEU A 336 13.19 0.68 18.71
C LEU A 336 11.73 0.70 19.16
N LYS A 337 11.36 1.57 20.09
CA LYS A 337 9.96 1.71 20.53
C LYS A 337 9.04 2.02 19.34
N LEU A 338 9.45 2.94 18.48
CA LEU A 338 8.69 3.32 17.29
C LEU A 338 8.56 2.13 16.33
N LEU A 339 9.66 1.43 16.07
CA LEU A 339 9.68 0.23 15.21
C LEU A 339 8.71 -0.84 15.70
N LEU A 340 8.69 -1.10 17.01
CA LEU A 340 7.81 -2.10 17.63
C LEU A 340 6.33 -1.67 17.64
N THR A 341 6.04 -0.38 17.89
CA THR A 341 4.65 0.12 17.86
C THR A 341 3.98 0.05 16.48
N THR A 342 4.76 -0.09 15.39
CA THR A 342 4.17 -0.29 14.05
C THR A 342 3.39 -1.59 13.93
N GLY A 343 3.69 -2.60 14.75
CA GLY A 343 3.14 -3.95 14.64
C GLY A 343 3.66 -4.76 13.44
N LEU A 344 4.07 -4.08 12.36
CA LEU A 344 4.59 -4.70 11.13
C LEU A 344 5.95 -5.36 11.34
N ILE A 345 6.91 -4.63 11.90
CA ILE A 345 8.25 -5.16 12.21
C ILE A 345 8.19 -6.35 13.16
N PRO A 346 7.54 -6.28 14.35
CA PRO A 346 7.54 -7.42 15.26
C PRO A 346 6.85 -8.64 14.66
N ALA A 347 5.76 -8.48 13.91
CA ALA A 347 5.11 -9.60 13.24
C ALA A 347 6.01 -10.23 12.16
N GLY A 348 6.57 -9.42 11.27
CA GLY A 348 7.38 -9.93 10.18
C GLY A 348 8.71 -10.54 10.63
N LEU A 349 9.38 -9.93 11.61
CA LEU A 349 10.60 -10.48 12.19
C LEU A 349 10.33 -11.79 12.91
N LEU A 350 9.27 -11.88 13.72
CA LEU A 350 8.93 -13.14 14.38
C LEU A 350 8.54 -14.21 13.36
N ALA A 351 7.73 -13.88 12.37
CA ALA A 351 7.36 -14.81 11.31
C ALA A 351 8.60 -15.36 10.61
N PHE A 352 9.53 -14.47 10.26
CA PHE A 352 10.79 -14.82 9.60
C PHE A 352 11.69 -15.68 10.50
N ILE A 353 11.98 -15.22 11.72
CA ILE A 353 12.89 -15.89 12.67
C ILE A 353 12.34 -17.26 13.07
N LEU A 354 11.05 -17.35 13.42
CA LEU A 354 10.44 -18.61 13.83
C LEU A 354 10.35 -19.57 12.65
N ASN A 355 10.06 -19.09 11.44
CA ASN A 355 10.10 -19.94 10.27
C ASN A 355 11.51 -20.44 9.92
N ALA A 356 12.56 -19.68 10.24
CA ALA A 356 13.94 -20.12 10.03
C ALA A 356 14.43 -21.09 11.12
N THR A 357 14.02 -20.89 12.37
CA THR A 357 14.57 -21.63 13.53
C THR A 357 13.74 -22.84 13.94
N LEU A 358 12.41 -22.83 13.75
CA LEU A 358 11.57 -23.95 14.15
C LEU A 358 11.75 -25.15 13.20
N PRO A 359 11.98 -26.36 13.75
CA PRO A 359 12.23 -27.55 12.94
C PRO A 359 11.04 -27.87 12.04
N LYS A 360 11.34 -28.25 10.79
CA LYS A 360 10.36 -28.73 9.81
C LYS A 360 10.03 -30.17 10.19
N LYS A 361 9.04 -30.35 11.06
CA LYS A 361 8.47 -31.67 11.37
C LYS A 361 7.20 -31.88 10.56
#